data_AF-A0A7X6CAV0-F1
#
_entry.id   AF-A0A7X6CAV0-F1
#
_cell.length_a   1.000
_cell.length_b   1.000
_cell.length_c   1.000
_cell.angle_alpha   90.00
_cell.angle_beta   90.00
_cell.angle_gamma   90.00
#
_symmetry.space_group_name_H-M   'P 1'
#
loop_
_entity.id
_entity.type
_entity.pdbx_description
1 polymer ?
#
loop_
_entity_poly.entity_id
_entity_poly.type
_entity_poly.pdbx_seq_one_letter_code
_entity_poly.pdbx_strand_id
1 'polypeptide(L)'
;MVSSIIESTEIKISESPCISLEEWMHNPPDDREWVNGELVEKSGMTLKHSLVQSKLATCWRNYKDSSDRGGEVYTEPPCRTNGHLLKRN
;
A
#
# COMPACT_ATOMS: atom_id res chain seq x y z
N MET A 1 -43.06 -37.16 7.25
CA MET A 1 -42.25 -36.06 7.80
C MET A 1 -40.87 -36.17 7.18
N VAL A 2 -40.57 -35.38 6.15
CA VAL A 2 -39.24 -35.35 5.54
C VAL A 2 -38.45 -34.28 6.29
N SER A 3 -37.40 -34.70 6.99
CA SER A 3 -36.51 -33.79 7.73
C SER A 3 -35.38 -33.40 6.77
N SER A 4 -35.38 -32.15 6.34
CA SER A 4 -34.36 -31.60 5.45
C SER A 4 -33.06 -31.39 6.23
N ILE A 5 -31.99 -32.06 5.82
CA ILE A 5 -30.64 -31.81 6.31
C ILE A 5 -30.15 -30.55 5.59
N ILE A 6 -30.05 -29.43 6.32
CA ILE A 6 -29.38 -28.22 5.84
C ILE A 6 -27.91 -28.39 6.21
N GLU A 7 -27.10 -28.77 5.22
CA GLU A 7 -25.65 -28.79 5.32
C GLU A 7 -25.15 -27.34 5.39
N SER A 8 -24.69 -26.95 6.58
CA SER A 8 -24.18 -25.59 6.81
C SER A 8 -22.76 -25.52 6.28
N THR A 9 -22.60 -25.05 5.04
CA THR A 9 -21.29 -24.67 4.51
C THR A 9 -20.73 -23.53 5.34
N GLU A 10 -19.69 -23.83 6.12
CA GLU A 10 -18.89 -22.83 6.83
C GLU A 10 -18.35 -21.81 5.83
N ILE A 11 -18.87 -20.58 5.91
CA ILE A 11 -18.29 -19.43 5.23
C ILE A 11 -16.97 -19.17 5.95
N LYS A 12 -15.85 -19.54 5.31
CA LYS A 12 -14.51 -19.13 5.74
C LYS A 12 -14.40 -17.63 5.55
N ILE A 13 -14.86 -16.87 6.54
CA ILE A 13 -14.56 -15.44 6.65
C ILE A 13 -13.05 -15.40 6.88
N SER A 14 -12.31 -15.04 5.83
CA SER A 14 -10.92 -14.62 5.95
C SER A 14 -10.93 -13.38 6.83
N GLU A 15 -10.71 -13.55 8.13
CA GLU A 15 -10.42 -12.45 9.04
C GLU A 15 -9.14 -11.78 8.55
N SER A 16 -9.29 -10.76 7.71
CA SER A 16 -8.20 -9.82 7.44
C SER A 16 -7.77 -9.28 8.80
N PRO A 17 -6.49 -9.41 9.19
CA PRO A 17 -6.05 -8.90 10.48
C PRO A 17 -6.40 -7.41 10.54
N CYS A 18 -7.17 -7.03 11.56
CA CYS A 18 -7.55 -5.65 11.82
C CYS A 18 -6.32 -4.94 12.41
N ILE A 19 -5.35 -4.59 11.54
CA ILE A 19 -4.18 -3.84 11.96
C ILE A 19 -4.53 -2.35 11.98
N SER A 20 -4.16 -1.66 13.04
CA SER A 20 -4.34 -0.20 13.12
C SER A 20 -3.37 0.51 12.17
N LEU A 21 -3.68 1.76 11.81
CA LEU A 21 -2.77 2.59 11.01
C LEU A 21 -1.43 2.80 11.75
N GLU A 22 -1.48 2.99 13.06
CA GLU A 22 -0.31 3.18 13.92
C GLU A 22 0.59 1.93 13.93
N GLU A 23 -0.01 0.74 13.99
CA GLU A 23 0.71 -0.54 13.91
C GLU A 23 1.31 -0.76 12.52
N TRP A 24 0.55 -0.48 11.46
CA TRP A 24 1.06 -0.52 10.09
C TRP A 24 2.24 0.44 9.89
N MET A 25 2.20 1.64 10.48
CA MET A 25 3.29 2.62 10.38
C MET A 25 4.58 2.17 11.09
N HIS A 26 4.48 1.33 12.13
CA HIS A 26 5.65 0.79 12.84
C HIS A 26 6.25 -0.42 12.12
N ASN A 27 5.41 -1.29 11.55
CA ASN A 27 5.84 -2.51 10.89
C ASN A 27 4.90 -2.83 9.71
N PRO A 28 5.03 -2.12 8.58
CA PRO A 28 4.16 -2.33 7.44
C PRO A 28 4.42 -3.72 6.87
N PRO A 29 3.39 -4.57 6.69
CA PRO A 29 3.55 -5.84 6.01
C PRO A 29 4.03 -5.62 4.57
N ASP A 30 4.90 -6.52 4.09
CA ASP A 30 5.37 -6.50 2.71
C ASP A 30 4.20 -6.52 1.73
N ASP A 31 4.36 -5.80 0.62
CA ASP A 31 3.40 -5.74 -0.49
C ASP A 31 1.96 -5.38 -0.08
N ARG A 32 1.77 -4.64 1.02
CA ARG A 32 0.45 -4.16 1.47
C ARG A 32 0.46 -2.69 1.85
N GLU A 33 -0.62 -2.00 1.48
CA GLU A 33 -0.86 -0.61 1.85
C GLU A 33 -2.11 -0.52 2.75
N TRP A 34 -2.03 0.31 3.78
CA TRP A 34 -3.19 0.63 4.61
C TRP A 34 -4.00 1.74 3.92
N VAL A 35 -5.23 1.43 3.52
CA VAL A 35 -6.11 2.35 2.80
C VAL A 35 -7.49 2.32 3.45
N ASN A 36 -7.93 3.46 3.99
CA ASN A 36 -9.28 3.66 4.55
C ASN A 36 -9.71 2.61 5.60
N GLY A 37 -8.81 2.13 6.46
CA GLY A 37 -9.14 1.11 7.46
C GLY A 37 -8.85 -0.33 7.02
N GLU A 38 -8.41 -0.55 5.78
CA GLU A 38 -8.20 -1.87 5.22
C GLU A 38 -6.77 -2.06 4.73
N LEU A 39 -6.28 -3.31 4.75
CA LEU A 39 -5.03 -3.70 4.11
C LEU A 39 -5.27 -4.15 2.68
N VAL A 40 -4.75 -3.38 1.73
CA VAL A 40 -4.87 -3.65 0.30
C VAL A 40 -3.55 -4.18 -0.24
N GLU A 41 -3.60 -5.17 -1.11
CA GLU A 41 -2.40 -5.69 -1.78
C GLU A 41 -1.85 -4.70 -2.81
N LYS A 42 -0.55 -4.47 -2.73
CA LYS A 42 0.21 -3.69 -3.69
C LYS A 42 0.52 -4.54 -4.92
N SER A 43 -0.50 -4.75 -5.75
CA SER A 43 -0.33 -5.47 -7.01
C SER A 43 0.35 -4.61 -8.09
N GLY A 44 0.99 -5.25 -9.07
CA GLY A 44 1.43 -4.58 -10.29
C GLY A 44 2.89 -4.10 -10.34
N MET A 45 3.71 -4.39 -9.33
CA MET A 45 5.16 -4.19 -9.43
C MET A 45 5.77 -5.11 -10.49
N THR A 46 6.19 -4.54 -11.62
CA THR A 46 6.90 -5.26 -12.68
C THR A 46 8.26 -4.66 -12.93
N LEU A 47 9.12 -5.36 -13.67
CA LEU A 47 10.43 -4.84 -14.09
C LEU A 47 10.33 -3.51 -14.87
N LYS A 48 9.23 -3.28 -15.59
CA LYS A 48 8.99 -1.98 -16.26
C LYS A 48 8.68 -0.87 -15.25
N HIS A 49 7.92 -1.18 -14.19
CA HIS A 49 7.65 -0.21 -13.12
C HIS A 49 8.94 0.17 -12.40
N SER A 50 9.76 -0.82 -12.00
CA SER A 50 11.03 -0.55 -11.32
C SER A 50 12.01 0.25 -12.17
N LEU A 51 12.05 0.01 -13.49
CA LEU A 51 12.84 0.81 -14.42
C LEU A 51 12.40 2.27 -14.46
N VAL A 52 11.09 2.53 -14.52
CA VAL A 52 10.55 3.90 -14.55
C VAL A 52 10.79 4.61 -13.23
N GLN A 53 10.56 3.94 -12.09
CA GLN A 53 10.84 4.48 -10.76
C GLN A 53 12.32 4.84 -10.60
N SER A 54 13.23 3.97 -11.04
CA SER A 54 14.67 4.21 -10.98
C SER A 54 15.08 5.45 -11.78
N LYS A 55 14.56 5.61 -13.00
CA LYS A 55 14.81 6.79 -13.83
C LYS A 55 14.29 8.06 -13.16
N LEU A 56 13.06 8.03 -12.65
CA LEU A 56 12.45 9.18 -12.00
C LEU A 56 13.20 9.58 -10.72
N ALA A 57 13.57 8.62 -9.88
CA ALA A 57 14.35 8.85 -8.68
C ALA A 57 15.73 9.45 -9.00
N THR A 58 16.37 8.99 -10.07
CA THR A 58 17.64 9.56 -10.55
C THR A 58 17.49 11.01 -10.98
N CYS A 59 16.46 11.34 -11.77
CA CYS A 59 16.19 12.71 -12.17
C CYS A 59 15.97 13.63 -10.97
N TRP A 60 15.18 13.19 -9.98
CA TRP A 60 14.94 13.98 -8.76
C TRP A 60 16.19 14.16 -7.92
N ARG A 61 17.02 13.12 -7.78
CA ARG A 61 18.29 13.21 -7.06
C ARG A 61 19.23 14.22 -7.74
N ASN A 62 19.39 14.12 -9.05
CA ASN A 62 20.21 15.06 -9.80
C ASN A 62 19.69 16.50 -9.66
N TYR A 63 18.37 16.70 -9.74
CA TYR A 63 17.77 18.02 -9.53
C TYR A 63 18.05 18.54 -8.12
N LYS A 64 17.81 17.72 -7.09
CA LYS A 64 18.11 18.05 -5.69
C LYS A 64 19.57 18.51 -5.53
N ASP A 65 20.50 17.68 -5.99
CA ASP A 65 21.95 17.91 -5.86
C ASP A 65 22.41 19.15 -6.63
N SER A 66 21.72 19.52 -7.72
CA SER A 66 22.05 20.69 -8.53
C SER A 66 21.38 22.00 -8.10
N SER A 67 20.38 21.97 -7.21
CA SER A 67 19.51 23.12 -6.93
C SER A 67 19.70 23.75 -5.55
N ASP A 68 20.72 23.34 -4.79
CA ASP A 68 20.95 23.70 -3.38
C ASP A 68 19.72 23.44 -2.47
N ARG A 69 18.77 22.62 -2.96
CA ARG A 69 17.56 22.26 -2.23
C ARG A 69 17.86 21.03 -1.39
N GLY A 70 17.60 21.12 -0.08
CA GLY A 70 17.71 19.98 0.82
C GLY A 70 16.63 18.91 0.57
N GLY A 71 16.67 17.85 1.38
CA GLY A 71 15.71 16.74 1.34
C GLY A 71 16.33 15.43 0.87
N GLU A 72 15.50 14.40 0.70
CA GLU A 72 15.93 13.07 0.24
C GLU A 72 14.86 12.43 -0.65
N VAL A 73 15.31 11.64 -1.63
CA VAL A 73 14.44 10.99 -2.61
C VAL A 73 14.29 9.52 -2.23
N TYR A 74 13.09 9.14 -1.82
CA TYR A 74 12.74 7.77 -1.46
C TYR A 74 11.84 7.14 -2.53
N THR A 75 12.03 5.84 -2.74
CA THR A 75 11.10 4.98 -3.48
C THR A 75 10.49 4.00 -2.48
N GLU A 76 9.16 3.86 -2.49
CA GLU A 76 8.43 2.97 -1.59
C GLU A 76 8.48 3.25 -0.07
N PRO A 77 8.61 4.51 0.43
CA PRO A 77 8.49 4.76 1.86
C PRO A 77 7.01 4.61 2.32
N PRO A 78 6.73 3.98 3.48
CA PRO A 78 5.41 4.07 4.08
C PRO A 78 5.12 5.56 4.38
N CYS A 79 4.09 6.10 3.74
CA CYS A 79 3.75 7.52 3.85
C CYS A 79 2.32 7.70 4.33
N ARG A 80 2.14 8.56 5.33
CA ARG A 80 0.83 9.02 5.78
C ARG A 80 0.58 10.42 5.25
N THR A 81 -0.29 10.55 4.27
CA THR A 81 -0.75 11.88 3.82
C THR A 81 -1.93 12.30 4.69
N ASN A 82 -1.89 13.52 5.24
CA ASN A 82 -2.85 14.02 6.22
C ASN A 82 -4.29 14.16 5.67
N GLY A 83 -5.04 13.05 5.63
CA GLY A 83 -6.49 13.00 5.84
C GLY A 83 -7.44 13.40 4.71
N HIS A 84 -6.97 13.77 3.50
CA HIS A 84 -7.87 14.19 2.41
C HIS A 84 -7.63 13.40 1.12
N LEU A 85 -8.74 12.82 0.62
CA LEU A 85 -8.85 12.14 -0.66
C LEU A 85 -8.54 13.10 -1.81
N LEU A 86 -7.40 12.92 -2.48
CA LEU A 86 -7.23 13.46 -3.83
C LEU A 86 -7.94 12.52 -4.81
N LYS A 87 -9.21 12.81 -5.11
CA LYS A 87 -9.82 12.33 -6.35
C LYS A 87 -8.99 12.90 -7.50
N ARG A 88 -8.23 12.05 -8.18
CA ARG A 88 -7.69 12.41 -9.50
C ARG A 88 -8.90 12.48 -10.45
N ASN A 89 -9.23 13.69 -10.88
CA ASN A 89 -10.07 13.93 -12.05
C ASN A 89 -9.32 13.53 -13.32
#